data_AF-A0A0K2ZDT9-F1
#
_entry.id   AF-A0A0K2ZDT9-F1
#
_cell.length_a   1.000
_cell.length_b   1.000
_cell.length_c   1.000
_cell.angle_alpha   90.00
_cell.angle_beta   90.00
_cell.angle_gamma   90.00
#
_symmetry.space_group_name_H-M   'P 1'
#
loop_
_entity.id
_entity.type
_entity.pdbx_description
1 polymer ?
#
loop_
_entity_poly.entity_id
_entity_poly.type
_entity_poly.pdbx_seq_one_letter_code
_entity_poly.pdbx_strand_id
1 'polypeptide(L)'
;MARIDDRWVEHRQELVDAARGAGIDPSVMVKIAGFESGFNPQARPVATTNPHNNTVRQFDGTMAISSAYGYGQFLDGTWQQMINAYGEKYGIENAANLSRSQTNSPELRQDTRLQAAMLAEFTRENIDRASRYGGGDIAANVYAMHNLGVGDGSRFLQAVHDHPDAKVNTVLSAQVIRGNASLYGDGNITNAQAYAAMGRQMDKYAGYAEGVKNLPPDHQSRHPVQGAPHQTHHSINIFKLEQGQHGQPVEQLQHQLSQLGLTGRDGKPLHPDGDFGPNTRYAVEQFQREHGLGVDGVVGRNTRAALDQAMAQHAPAQQAATPQSAATAPLLSDPSHPQHDLYSGSVRELEKLGERGGFANRQALEQAAGQMAFEAKVSGLDRIDHVLPSKDGRGLIAVQGELNDPAMHRVYVDREQAQVQPLQESTRQMAEEVQRQSQTQQSEARAPAAMTR
;
A
#
# COMPACT_ATOMS: atom_id res chain seq x y z
N MET A 1 -17.30 -28.97 4.02
CA MET A 1 -16.89 -27.74 4.72
C MET A 1 -16.64 -28.12 6.17
N ALA A 2 -15.40 -28.04 6.64
CA ALA A 2 -15.11 -28.17 8.06
C ALA A 2 -15.85 -27.06 8.84
N ARG A 3 -16.26 -27.32 10.09
CA ARG A 3 -16.86 -26.28 10.92
C ARG A 3 -15.79 -25.24 11.24
N ILE A 4 -16.20 -23.99 11.52
CA ILE A 4 -15.25 -22.92 11.85
C ILE A 4 -14.33 -23.30 13.02
N ASP A 5 -14.84 -24.10 13.96
CA ASP A 5 -14.09 -24.63 15.10
C ASP A 5 -12.96 -25.58 14.68
N ASP A 6 -13.17 -26.41 13.65
CA ASP A 6 -12.15 -27.33 13.16
C ASP A 6 -10.99 -26.55 12.53
N ARG A 7 -11.32 -25.56 11.69
CA ARG A 7 -10.33 -24.66 11.08
C ARG A 7 -9.59 -23.84 12.12
N TRP A 8 -10.30 -23.35 13.15
CA TRP A 8 -9.67 -22.70 14.27
C TRP A 8 -8.67 -23.63 14.97
N VAL A 9 -9.06 -24.88 15.22
CA VAL A 9 -8.18 -25.85 15.87
C VAL A 9 -6.91 -26.09 15.05
N GLU A 10 -7.04 -26.19 13.73
CA GLU A 10 -5.94 -26.41 12.79
C GLU A 10 -4.98 -25.20 12.71
N HIS A 11 -5.52 -23.99 12.64
CA HIS A 11 -4.76 -22.79 12.22
C HIS A 11 -4.48 -21.79 13.36
N ARG A 12 -4.98 -22.01 14.57
CA ARG A 12 -4.80 -21.04 15.68
C ARG A 12 -3.34 -20.76 16.02
N GLN A 13 -2.46 -21.77 15.93
CA GLN A 13 -1.08 -21.62 16.36
C GLN A 13 -0.30 -20.69 15.43
N GLU A 14 -0.42 -20.88 14.11
CA GLU A 14 0.26 -20.03 13.13
C GLU A 14 -0.22 -18.58 13.19
N LEU A 15 -1.53 -18.33 13.39
CA LEU A 15 -2.08 -16.99 13.54
C LEU A 15 -1.55 -16.30 14.81
N VAL A 16 -1.49 -17.03 15.92
CA VAL A 16 -0.98 -16.51 17.20
C VAL A 16 0.52 -16.21 17.12
N ASP A 17 1.30 -17.10 16.51
CA ASP A 17 2.74 -16.91 16.39
C ASP A 17 3.08 -15.78 15.42
N ALA A 18 2.32 -15.62 14.32
CA ALA A 18 2.45 -14.47 13.42
C ALA A 18 2.12 -13.14 14.12
N ALA A 19 1.02 -13.09 14.89
CA ALA A 19 0.66 -11.90 15.68
C ALA A 19 1.78 -11.49 16.64
N ARG A 20 2.31 -12.47 17.40
CA ARG A 20 3.44 -12.24 18.32
C ARG A 20 4.70 -11.81 17.60
N GLY A 21 5.01 -12.41 16.45
CA GLY A 21 6.16 -12.05 15.62
C GLY A 21 6.07 -10.64 15.00
N ALA A 22 4.86 -10.14 14.78
CA ALA A 22 4.61 -8.75 14.41
C ALA A 22 4.55 -7.81 15.64
N GLY A 23 4.48 -8.34 16.87
CA GLY A 23 4.41 -7.53 18.09
C GLY A 23 3.01 -6.96 18.37
N ILE A 24 1.96 -7.62 17.90
CA ILE A 24 0.56 -7.24 18.17
C ILE A 24 -0.11 -8.25 19.12
N ASP A 25 -1.17 -7.81 19.81
CA ASP A 25 -2.00 -8.72 20.61
C ASP A 25 -2.69 -9.75 19.69
N PRO A 26 -2.45 -11.06 19.88
CA PRO A 26 -3.11 -12.11 19.09
C PRO A 26 -4.63 -12.03 19.11
N SER A 27 -5.22 -11.49 20.19
CA SER A 27 -6.68 -11.36 20.31
C SER A 27 -7.29 -10.53 19.17
N VAL A 28 -6.58 -9.49 18.71
CA VAL A 28 -7.02 -8.61 17.61
C VAL A 28 -6.93 -9.35 16.28
N MET A 29 -5.79 -9.98 16.00
CA MET A 29 -5.57 -10.70 14.74
C MET A 29 -6.55 -11.88 14.57
N VAL A 30 -6.88 -12.58 15.66
CA VAL A 30 -7.86 -13.68 15.65
C VAL A 30 -9.26 -13.18 15.28
N LYS A 31 -9.67 -12.03 15.81
CA LYS A 31 -10.96 -11.42 15.44
C LYS A 31 -11.02 -11.08 13.95
N ILE A 32 -9.94 -10.50 13.40
CA ILE A 32 -9.86 -10.17 11.97
C ILE A 32 -9.85 -11.43 11.10
N ALA A 33 -8.97 -12.40 11.37
CA ALA A 33 -8.92 -13.66 10.60
C ALA A 33 -10.24 -14.43 10.65
N GLY A 34 -10.90 -14.44 11.81
CA GLY A 34 -12.22 -15.03 11.99
C GLY A 34 -13.27 -14.34 11.11
N PHE A 35 -13.26 -13.01 11.07
CA PHE A 35 -14.19 -12.23 10.25
C PHE A 35 -13.94 -12.41 8.74
N GLU A 36 -12.70 -12.23 8.30
CA GLU A 36 -12.34 -12.21 6.88
C GLU A 36 -12.49 -13.58 6.20
N SER A 37 -12.11 -14.65 6.90
CA SER A 37 -12.02 -15.98 6.29
C SER A 37 -12.71 -17.09 7.08
N GLY A 38 -13.16 -16.80 8.31
CA GLY A 38 -13.55 -17.85 9.25
C GLY A 38 -12.40 -18.83 9.50
N PHE A 39 -11.17 -18.30 9.62
CA PHE A 39 -9.92 -19.07 9.75
C PHE A 39 -9.61 -20.00 8.59
N ASN A 40 -10.10 -19.72 7.38
CA ASN A 40 -9.86 -20.56 6.21
C ASN A 40 -8.74 -19.97 5.33
N PRO A 41 -7.56 -20.61 5.24
CA PRO A 41 -6.47 -20.13 4.38
C PRO A 41 -6.77 -20.25 2.87
N GLN A 42 -7.86 -20.93 2.51
CA GLN A 42 -8.34 -21.06 1.14
C GLN A 42 -9.61 -20.23 0.86
N ALA A 43 -10.00 -19.35 1.80
CA ALA A 43 -11.16 -18.48 1.63
C ALA A 43 -11.00 -17.61 0.38
N ARG A 44 -12.10 -17.49 -0.37
CA ARG A 44 -12.19 -16.70 -1.59
C ARG A 44 -13.65 -16.31 -1.83
N PRO A 45 -13.93 -15.12 -2.40
CA PRO A 45 -15.28 -14.65 -2.60
C PRO A 45 -15.85 -15.25 -3.90
N VAL A 46 -16.41 -16.46 -3.84
CA VAL A 46 -17.07 -17.10 -4.98
C VAL A 46 -18.58 -16.97 -4.84
N ALA A 47 -19.22 -16.31 -5.80
CA ALA A 47 -20.67 -16.25 -5.88
C ALA A 47 -21.23 -17.62 -6.27
N THR A 48 -21.98 -18.26 -5.36
CA THR A 48 -22.66 -19.53 -5.61
C THR A 48 -24.07 -19.35 -6.17
N THR A 49 -24.75 -18.28 -5.78
CA THR A 49 -26.13 -17.97 -6.21
C THR A 49 -26.18 -17.29 -7.58
N ASN A 50 -25.23 -16.41 -7.88
CA ASN A 50 -25.11 -15.71 -9.15
C ASN A 50 -23.69 -15.90 -9.74
N PRO A 51 -23.37 -17.08 -10.32
CA PRO A 51 -22.03 -17.39 -10.80
C PRO A 51 -21.47 -16.42 -11.84
N HIS A 52 -22.33 -15.69 -12.57
CA HIS A 52 -21.92 -14.64 -13.51
C HIS A 52 -21.18 -13.47 -12.84
N ASN A 53 -21.29 -13.31 -11.52
CA ASN A 53 -20.52 -12.32 -10.77
C ASN A 53 -19.06 -12.72 -10.58
N ASN A 54 -18.69 -13.97 -10.88
CA ASN A 54 -17.31 -14.44 -10.79
C ASN A 54 -16.54 -14.05 -12.05
N THR A 55 -16.07 -12.82 -12.11
CA THR A 55 -15.42 -12.22 -13.29
C THR A 55 -13.89 -12.17 -13.19
N VAL A 56 -13.33 -12.44 -12.01
CA VAL A 56 -11.89 -12.40 -11.76
C VAL A 56 -11.31 -13.82 -11.73
N ARG A 57 -10.29 -14.07 -12.56
CA ARG A 57 -9.52 -15.31 -12.54
C ARG A 57 -8.41 -15.19 -11.49
N GLN A 58 -8.42 -16.07 -10.50
CA GLN A 58 -7.39 -16.14 -9.46
C GLN A 58 -6.13 -16.85 -9.97
N PHE A 59 -5.04 -16.78 -9.18
CA PHE A 59 -3.73 -17.36 -9.50
C PHE A 59 -3.75 -18.87 -9.76
N ASP A 60 -4.72 -19.60 -9.23
CA ASP A 60 -4.93 -21.04 -9.45
C ASP A 60 -5.95 -21.35 -10.56
N GLY A 61 -6.38 -20.32 -11.30
CA GLY A 61 -7.34 -20.43 -12.40
C GLY A 61 -8.81 -20.37 -11.98
N THR A 62 -9.12 -20.38 -10.69
CA THR A 62 -10.50 -20.32 -10.16
C THR A 62 -11.16 -18.97 -10.47
N MET A 63 -12.42 -18.98 -10.90
CA MET A 63 -13.20 -17.74 -11.08
C MET A 63 -13.86 -17.31 -9.76
N ALA A 64 -13.68 -16.05 -9.38
CA ALA A 64 -14.21 -15.44 -8.17
C ALA A 64 -14.70 -14.00 -8.44
N ILE A 65 -15.39 -13.42 -7.46
CA ILE A 65 -15.88 -12.03 -7.52
C ILE A 65 -14.69 -11.04 -7.52
N SER A 66 -13.61 -11.37 -6.79
CA SER A 66 -12.38 -10.59 -6.72
C SER A 66 -11.16 -11.48 -6.50
N SER A 67 -9.96 -10.88 -6.49
CA SER A 67 -8.71 -11.58 -6.18
C SER A 67 -8.41 -11.70 -4.68
N ALA A 68 -9.40 -11.42 -3.82
CA ALA A 68 -9.30 -11.66 -2.39
C ALA A 68 -9.07 -13.16 -2.12
N TYR A 69 -8.08 -13.46 -1.28
CA TYR A 69 -7.69 -14.83 -0.94
C TYR A 69 -7.08 -14.92 0.46
N GLY A 70 -7.26 -16.06 1.11
CA GLY A 70 -6.55 -16.41 2.34
C GLY A 70 -7.10 -15.78 3.61
N TYR A 71 -6.35 -15.91 4.72
CA TYR A 71 -6.80 -15.50 6.06
C TYR A 71 -7.32 -14.06 6.13
N GLY A 72 -6.62 -13.13 5.47
CA GLY A 72 -6.92 -11.71 5.47
C GLY A 72 -7.69 -11.20 4.26
N GLN A 73 -8.09 -12.10 3.34
CA GLN A 73 -8.77 -11.75 2.08
C GLN A 73 -8.04 -10.67 1.26
N PHE A 74 -6.70 -10.70 1.22
CA PHE A 74 -5.91 -9.71 0.49
C PHE A 74 -6.19 -9.76 -1.02
N LEU A 75 -6.43 -8.59 -1.61
CA LEU A 75 -6.40 -8.38 -3.06
C LEU A 75 -4.97 -8.47 -3.59
N ASP A 76 -4.78 -8.74 -4.89
CA ASP A 76 -3.42 -8.90 -5.47
C ASP A 76 -2.50 -7.71 -5.24
N GLY A 77 -3.05 -6.49 -5.33
CA GLY A 77 -2.27 -5.27 -5.16
C GLY A 77 -1.83 -5.07 -3.71
N THR A 78 -2.75 -5.27 -2.76
CA THR A 78 -2.44 -5.18 -1.32
C THR A 78 -1.49 -6.30 -0.89
N TRP A 79 -1.69 -7.52 -1.40
CA TRP A 79 -0.78 -8.63 -1.17
C TRP A 79 0.64 -8.32 -1.66
N GLN A 80 0.78 -7.80 -2.89
CA GLN A 80 2.07 -7.36 -3.41
C GLN A 80 2.71 -6.31 -2.51
N GLN A 81 1.96 -5.28 -2.09
CA GLN A 81 2.48 -4.24 -1.19
C GLN A 81 3.02 -4.84 0.11
N MET A 82 2.30 -5.78 0.72
CA MET A 82 2.72 -6.44 1.95
C MET A 82 3.96 -7.30 1.75
N ILE A 83 4.01 -8.09 0.66
CA ILE A 83 5.19 -8.89 0.33
C ILE A 83 6.40 -8.00 0.06
N ASN A 84 6.25 -6.93 -0.71
CA ASN A 84 7.37 -6.05 -1.02
C ASN A 84 7.87 -5.29 0.22
N ALA A 85 6.98 -4.96 1.17
CA ALA A 85 7.35 -4.26 2.40
C ALA A 85 7.96 -5.19 3.47
N TYR A 86 7.47 -6.42 3.58
CA TYR A 86 7.78 -7.29 4.72
C TYR A 86 8.32 -8.68 4.35
N GLY A 87 8.28 -9.09 3.08
CA GLY A 87 8.64 -10.44 2.64
C GLY A 87 10.05 -10.85 3.06
N GLU A 88 11.02 -9.93 3.04
CA GLU A 88 12.39 -10.19 3.47
C GLU A 88 12.48 -10.57 4.96
N LYS A 89 11.65 -9.96 5.81
CA LYS A 89 11.54 -10.33 7.24
C LYS A 89 11.14 -11.80 7.41
N TYR A 90 10.44 -12.37 6.43
CA TYR A 90 9.92 -13.73 6.45
C TYR A 90 10.64 -14.67 5.47
N GLY A 91 11.82 -14.29 4.99
CA GLY A 91 12.69 -15.16 4.20
C GLY A 91 12.44 -15.15 2.69
N ILE A 92 11.70 -14.17 2.18
CA ILE A 92 11.57 -13.96 0.74
C ILE A 92 12.71 -13.06 0.29
N GLU A 93 13.69 -13.62 -0.41
CA GLU A 93 14.81 -12.86 -0.95
C GLU A 93 14.33 -11.83 -1.97
N ASN A 94 14.87 -10.61 -1.88
CA ASN A 94 14.60 -9.51 -2.82
C ASN A 94 13.10 -9.18 -2.94
N ALA A 95 12.34 -9.35 -1.85
CA ALA A 95 10.88 -9.21 -1.86
C ALA A 95 10.43 -7.84 -2.37
N ALA A 96 11.16 -6.78 -2.03
CA ALA A 96 10.86 -5.39 -2.43
C ALA A 96 10.74 -5.19 -3.95
N ASN A 97 11.43 -6.03 -4.74
CA ASN A 97 11.50 -5.94 -6.20
C ASN A 97 10.64 -6.99 -6.92
N LEU A 98 9.87 -7.79 -6.20
CA LEU A 98 8.98 -8.78 -6.82
C LEU A 98 7.84 -8.07 -7.56
N SER A 99 7.62 -8.51 -8.80
CA SER A 99 6.50 -8.05 -9.63
C SER A 99 5.18 -8.63 -9.13
N ARG A 100 4.06 -8.04 -9.59
CA ARG A 100 2.72 -8.49 -9.20
C ARG A 100 2.47 -9.96 -9.54
N SER A 101 2.98 -10.47 -10.66
CA SER A 101 2.82 -11.89 -11.02
C SER A 101 3.64 -12.80 -10.10
N GLN A 102 4.85 -12.38 -9.72
CA GLN A 102 5.71 -13.13 -8.80
C GLN A 102 5.12 -13.17 -7.39
N THR A 103 4.67 -12.04 -6.83
CA THR A 103 4.06 -12.01 -5.50
C THR A 103 2.75 -12.80 -5.43
N ASN A 104 2.01 -12.86 -6.55
CA ASN A 104 0.74 -13.58 -6.65
C ASN A 104 0.89 -15.00 -7.22
N SER A 105 2.09 -15.59 -7.19
CA SER A 105 2.29 -16.98 -7.57
C SER A 105 1.57 -17.93 -6.58
N PRO A 106 1.20 -19.15 -7.00
CA PRO A 106 0.61 -20.15 -6.10
C PRO A 106 1.46 -20.39 -4.86
N GLU A 107 2.79 -20.41 -5.00
CA GLU A 107 3.74 -20.69 -3.92
C GLU A 107 3.62 -19.65 -2.79
N LEU A 108 3.57 -18.36 -3.12
CA LEU A 108 3.46 -17.31 -2.11
C LEU A 108 2.02 -17.13 -1.62
N ARG A 109 1.02 -17.20 -2.50
CA ARG A 109 -0.38 -17.01 -2.11
C ARG A 109 -0.91 -18.14 -1.24
N GLN A 110 -0.48 -19.38 -1.45
CA GLN A 110 -0.98 -20.54 -0.70
C GLN A 110 -0.17 -20.84 0.57
N ASP A 111 0.98 -20.20 0.78
CA ASP A 111 1.75 -20.34 2.02
C ASP A 111 0.98 -19.72 3.20
N THR A 112 0.42 -20.57 4.06
CA THR A 112 -0.43 -20.15 5.17
C THR A 112 0.35 -19.37 6.23
N ARG A 113 1.65 -19.67 6.42
CA ARG A 113 2.51 -18.94 7.35
C ARG A 113 2.76 -17.53 6.84
N LEU A 114 3.01 -17.38 5.54
CA LEU A 114 3.17 -16.09 4.91
C LEU A 114 1.86 -15.30 4.91
N GLN A 115 0.71 -15.94 4.65
CA GLN A 115 -0.60 -15.30 4.78
C GLN A 115 -0.82 -14.76 6.20
N ALA A 116 -0.53 -15.57 7.23
CA ALA A 116 -0.64 -15.17 8.63
C ALA A 116 0.33 -14.01 8.94
N ALA A 117 1.59 -14.09 8.49
CA ALA A 117 2.59 -13.04 8.68
C ALA A 117 2.15 -11.70 8.06
N MET A 118 1.71 -11.71 6.80
CA MET A 118 1.26 -10.48 6.13
C MET A 118 -0.02 -9.92 6.76
N LEU A 119 -0.94 -10.77 7.22
CA LEU A 119 -2.10 -10.32 7.98
C LEU A 119 -1.69 -9.68 9.32
N ALA A 120 -0.69 -10.23 10.01
CA ALA A 120 -0.18 -9.68 11.26
C ALA A 120 0.45 -8.30 11.05
N GLU A 121 1.30 -8.14 10.02
CA GLU A 121 1.92 -6.86 9.68
C GLU A 121 0.88 -5.82 9.23
N PHE A 122 -0.09 -6.22 8.41
CA PHE A 122 -1.18 -5.33 7.99
C PHE A 122 -2.04 -4.89 9.18
N THR A 123 -2.34 -5.82 10.09
CA THR A 123 -3.05 -5.53 11.34
C THR A 123 -2.26 -4.54 12.19
N ARG A 124 -0.94 -4.75 12.36
CA ARG A 124 -0.06 -3.82 13.07
C ARG A 124 -0.09 -2.42 12.46
N GLU A 125 0.09 -2.31 11.15
CA GLU A 125 0.02 -1.01 10.46
C GLU A 125 -1.31 -0.31 10.71
N ASN A 126 -2.42 -1.05 10.69
CA ASN A 126 -3.74 -0.49 10.91
C ASN A 126 -3.99 -0.12 12.37
N ILE A 127 -3.43 -0.84 13.35
CA ILE A 127 -3.41 -0.42 14.76
C ILE A 127 -2.68 0.93 14.88
N ASP A 128 -1.48 1.03 14.31
CA ASP A 128 -0.63 2.23 14.37
C ASP A 128 -1.25 3.44 13.67
N ARG A 129 -1.96 3.21 12.55
CA ARG A 129 -2.68 4.27 11.84
C ARG A 129 -3.94 4.67 12.60
N ALA A 130 -4.75 3.71 13.02
CA ALA A 130 -6.00 3.97 13.69
C ALA A 130 -5.81 4.62 15.07
N SER A 131 -4.67 4.39 15.75
CA SER A 131 -4.35 5.05 17.02
C SER A 131 -4.23 6.57 16.91
N ARG A 132 -4.18 7.13 15.69
CA ARG A 132 -4.15 8.58 15.43
C ARG A 132 -5.56 9.18 15.34
N TYR A 133 -6.58 8.34 15.28
CA TYR A 133 -7.99 8.71 15.17
C TYR A 133 -8.75 8.21 16.42
N GLY A 134 -10.04 8.54 16.52
CA GLY A 134 -10.84 8.08 17.66
C GLY A 134 -11.29 6.62 17.55
N GLY A 135 -12.07 6.21 18.56
CA GLY A 135 -12.55 4.84 18.73
C GLY A 135 -11.70 4.08 19.75
N GLY A 136 -12.35 3.60 20.83
CA GLY A 136 -11.67 2.92 21.93
C GLY A 136 -11.49 1.40 21.73
N ASP A 137 -12.14 0.83 20.71
CA ASP A 137 -12.04 -0.60 20.40
C ASP A 137 -11.01 -0.82 19.27
N ILE A 138 -9.87 -1.41 19.64
CA ILE A 138 -8.76 -1.68 18.72
C ILE A 138 -9.21 -2.57 17.56
N ALA A 139 -10.05 -3.58 17.82
CA ALA A 139 -10.50 -4.49 16.76
C ALA A 139 -11.47 -3.79 15.80
N ALA A 140 -12.37 -2.95 16.32
CA ALA A 140 -13.25 -2.14 15.48
C ALA A 140 -12.46 -1.11 14.65
N ASN A 141 -11.42 -0.51 15.24
CA ASN A 141 -10.51 0.41 14.57
C ASN A 141 -9.76 -0.26 13.40
N VAL A 142 -9.15 -1.42 13.66
CA VAL A 142 -8.47 -2.19 12.62
C VAL A 142 -9.46 -2.62 11.54
N TYR A 143 -10.66 -3.08 11.93
CA TYR A 143 -11.67 -3.49 10.98
C TYR A 143 -12.15 -2.31 10.11
N ALA A 144 -12.32 -1.12 10.68
CA ALA A 144 -12.62 0.09 9.91
C ALA A 144 -11.53 0.39 8.87
N MET A 145 -10.26 0.35 9.26
CA MET A 145 -9.13 0.60 8.35
C MET A 145 -8.95 -0.50 7.30
N HIS A 146 -9.22 -1.75 7.65
CA HIS A 146 -9.15 -2.91 6.74
C HIS A 146 -10.27 -2.86 5.70
N ASN A 147 -11.51 -2.58 6.13
CA ASN A 147 -12.70 -2.58 5.26
C ASN A 147 -12.83 -1.31 4.41
N LEU A 148 -12.50 -0.14 4.97
CA LEU A 148 -12.67 1.15 4.31
C LEU A 148 -11.36 1.70 3.69
N GLY A 149 -10.22 1.13 4.06
CA GLY A 149 -8.91 1.63 3.68
C GLY A 149 -8.51 2.92 4.41
N VAL A 150 -7.31 3.40 4.11
CA VAL A 150 -6.71 4.57 4.79
C VAL A 150 -7.48 5.86 4.53
N GLY A 151 -8.19 6.01 3.40
CA GLY A 151 -9.01 7.19 3.12
C GLY A 151 -10.28 7.25 3.95
N ASP A 152 -11.27 6.41 3.60
CA ASP A 152 -12.59 6.41 4.23
C ASP A 152 -12.54 5.94 5.69
N GLY A 153 -11.64 5.01 6.02
CA GLY A 153 -11.44 4.52 7.39
C GLY A 153 -10.97 5.61 8.33
N SER A 154 -9.95 6.40 7.92
CA SER A 154 -9.45 7.52 8.73
C SER A 154 -10.52 8.59 8.94
N ARG A 155 -11.24 8.98 7.87
CA ARG A 155 -12.32 9.97 7.96
C ARG A 155 -13.45 9.48 8.86
N PHE A 156 -13.82 8.20 8.76
CA PHE A 156 -14.83 7.59 9.60
C PHE A 156 -14.41 7.56 11.07
N LEU A 157 -13.21 7.07 11.39
CA LEU A 157 -12.71 7.01 12.77
C LEU A 157 -12.54 8.40 13.38
N GLN A 158 -12.13 9.39 12.57
CA GLN A 158 -12.11 10.78 13.00
C GLN A 158 -13.52 11.30 13.27
N ALA A 159 -14.50 11.01 12.41
CA ALA A 159 -15.88 11.42 12.66
C ALA A 159 -16.53 10.71 13.85
N VAL A 160 -16.12 9.47 14.16
CA VAL A 160 -16.49 8.78 15.41
C VAL A 160 -15.96 9.53 16.63
N HIS A 161 -14.78 10.15 16.54
CA HIS A 161 -14.21 10.99 17.59
C HIS A 161 -14.94 12.33 17.71
N ASP A 162 -14.96 13.07 16.61
CA ASP A 162 -15.30 14.50 16.58
C ASP A 162 -16.82 14.70 16.60
N HIS A 163 -17.56 13.81 15.93
CA HIS A 163 -18.98 13.94 15.65
C HIS A 163 -19.73 12.59 15.80
N PRO A 164 -19.71 11.96 16.99
CA PRO A 164 -20.27 10.62 17.19
C PRO A 164 -21.77 10.51 16.90
N ASP A 165 -22.52 11.59 17.10
CA ASP A 165 -23.98 11.66 16.88
C ASP A 165 -24.37 12.09 15.46
N ALA A 166 -23.41 12.52 14.64
CA ALA A 166 -23.67 12.82 13.23
C ALA A 166 -23.97 11.52 12.47
N LYS A 167 -24.82 11.62 11.45
CA LYS A 167 -25.20 10.48 10.61
C LYS A 167 -24.00 9.99 9.79
N VAL A 168 -23.86 8.68 9.64
CA VAL A 168 -22.73 8.08 8.91
C VAL A 168 -22.68 8.48 7.43
N ASN A 169 -23.83 8.79 6.83
CA ASN A 169 -23.91 9.33 5.47
C ASN A 169 -23.32 10.74 5.27
N THR A 170 -22.93 11.43 6.34
CA THR A 170 -22.17 12.68 6.26
C THR A 170 -20.69 12.46 6.00
N VAL A 171 -20.20 11.23 6.21
CA VAL A 171 -18.78 10.87 6.13
C VAL A 171 -18.54 9.81 5.06
N LEU A 172 -19.41 8.79 5.00
CA LEU A 172 -19.31 7.68 4.06
C LEU A 172 -20.29 7.86 2.89
N SER A 173 -19.83 7.48 1.70
CA SER A 173 -20.66 7.58 0.49
C SER A 173 -21.81 6.58 0.50
N ALA A 174 -22.89 6.90 -0.24
CA ALA A 174 -24.03 5.99 -0.42
C ALA A 174 -23.64 4.63 -1.03
N GLN A 175 -22.54 4.56 -1.79
CA GLN A 175 -22.03 3.30 -2.32
C GLN A 175 -21.40 2.44 -1.23
N VAL A 176 -20.54 3.02 -0.39
CA VAL A 176 -19.94 2.32 0.76
C VAL A 176 -21.01 1.81 1.71
N ILE A 177 -22.02 2.65 1.98
CA ILE A 177 -23.17 2.32 2.82
C ILE A 177 -23.94 1.13 2.25
N ARG A 178 -24.33 1.18 0.96
CA ARG A 178 -25.07 0.08 0.32
C ARG A 178 -24.28 -1.23 0.24
N GLY A 179 -22.97 -1.15 -0.01
CA GLY A 179 -22.09 -2.33 -0.03
C GLY A 179 -21.94 -2.99 1.34
N ASN A 180 -22.24 -2.26 2.41
CA ASN A 180 -22.03 -2.69 3.80
C ASN A 180 -23.27 -2.38 4.65
N ALA A 181 -24.48 -2.62 4.12
CA ALA A 181 -25.73 -2.28 4.79
C ALA A 181 -25.88 -2.93 6.17
N SER A 182 -25.20 -4.06 6.41
CA SER A 182 -25.13 -4.71 7.73
C SER A 182 -24.41 -3.88 8.79
N LEU A 183 -23.52 -2.97 8.39
CA LEU A 183 -22.81 -2.03 9.27
C LEU A 183 -23.50 -0.68 9.36
N TYR A 184 -24.00 -0.18 8.23
CA TYR A 184 -24.42 1.22 8.09
C TYR A 184 -25.93 1.43 7.92
N GLY A 185 -26.71 0.36 7.78
CA GLY A 185 -28.13 0.43 7.45
C GLY A 185 -28.36 1.17 6.13
N ASP A 186 -29.26 2.16 6.16
CA ASP A 186 -29.52 3.09 5.07
C ASP A 186 -28.62 4.36 5.11
N GLY A 187 -27.69 4.42 6.06
CA GLY A 187 -26.81 5.55 6.29
C GLY A 187 -27.34 6.61 7.27
N ASN A 188 -28.56 6.46 7.79
CA ASN A 188 -29.15 7.41 8.74
C ASN A 188 -28.80 7.14 10.22
N ILE A 189 -28.07 6.05 10.50
CA ILE A 189 -27.53 5.77 11.84
C ILE A 189 -26.35 6.70 12.13
N THR A 190 -26.03 6.90 13.41
CA THR A 190 -24.91 7.75 13.82
C THR A 190 -23.55 7.08 13.57
N ASN A 191 -22.48 7.88 13.50
CA ASN A 191 -21.10 7.38 13.44
C ASN A 191 -20.80 6.40 14.58
N ALA A 192 -21.23 6.73 15.81
CA ALA A 192 -21.08 5.84 16.96
C ALA A 192 -21.86 4.53 16.82
N GLN A 193 -23.08 4.56 16.26
CA GLN A 193 -23.86 3.34 16.01
C GLN A 193 -23.23 2.44 14.95
N ALA A 194 -22.71 3.04 13.87
CA ALA A 194 -21.96 2.34 12.83
C ALA A 194 -20.68 1.71 13.39
N TYR A 195 -19.94 2.45 14.21
CA TYR A 195 -18.71 1.97 14.85
C TYR A 195 -19.00 0.85 15.86
N ALA A 196 -20.08 0.97 16.65
CA ALA A 196 -20.52 -0.12 17.51
C ALA A 196 -20.97 -1.35 16.72
N ALA A 197 -21.49 -1.21 15.50
CA ALA A 197 -21.81 -2.33 14.63
C ALA A 197 -20.55 -3.09 14.18
N MET A 198 -19.46 -2.37 13.91
CA MET A 198 -18.15 -2.97 13.65
C MET A 198 -17.63 -3.76 14.86
N GLY A 199 -17.65 -3.18 16.06
CA GLY A 199 -17.28 -3.88 17.30
C GLY A 199 -18.10 -5.16 17.50
N ARG A 200 -19.43 -5.11 17.28
CA ARG A 200 -20.29 -6.31 17.33
C ARG A 200 -19.94 -7.38 16.31
N GLN A 201 -19.43 -7.03 15.12
CA GLN A 201 -18.93 -8.04 14.18
C GLN A 201 -17.68 -8.71 14.71
N MET A 202 -16.77 -7.94 15.30
CA MET A 202 -15.54 -8.45 15.90
C MET A 202 -15.80 -9.31 17.15
N ASP A 203 -16.81 -8.97 17.95
CA ASP A 203 -17.17 -9.69 19.17
C ASP A 203 -17.76 -11.09 18.92
N LYS A 204 -18.23 -11.38 17.69
CA LYS A 204 -18.59 -12.75 17.31
C LYS A 204 -17.44 -13.73 17.46
N TYR A 205 -16.20 -13.23 17.47
CA TYR A 205 -14.98 -14.01 17.59
C TYR A 205 -14.30 -13.85 18.96
N ALA A 206 -14.96 -13.20 19.94
CA ALA A 206 -14.42 -12.99 21.27
C ALA A 206 -14.04 -14.30 21.98
N GLY A 207 -14.83 -15.37 21.79
CA GLY A 207 -14.52 -16.69 22.37
C GLY A 207 -13.18 -17.26 21.89
N TYR A 208 -12.85 -17.11 20.61
CA TYR A 208 -11.55 -17.51 20.06
C TYR A 208 -10.42 -16.60 20.57
N ALA A 209 -10.68 -15.29 20.65
CA ALA A 209 -9.73 -14.30 21.13
C ALA A 209 -9.38 -14.48 22.63
N GLU A 210 -10.33 -14.87 23.47
CA GLU A 210 -10.05 -15.23 24.87
C GLU A 210 -9.19 -16.50 24.96
N GLY A 211 -9.43 -17.47 24.08
CA GLY A 211 -8.68 -18.73 24.04
C GLY A 211 -7.18 -18.59 23.75
N VAL A 212 -6.73 -17.46 23.20
CA VAL A 212 -5.31 -17.26 22.84
C VAL A 212 -4.48 -16.51 23.87
N LYS A 213 -5.09 -15.85 24.85
CA LYS A 213 -4.35 -15.07 25.87
C LYS A 213 -3.33 -15.91 26.64
N ASN A 214 -3.63 -17.19 26.84
CA ASN A 214 -2.78 -18.13 27.56
C ASN A 214 -2.20 -19.25 26.68
N LEU A 215 -2.32 -19.15 25.35
CA LEU A 215 -1.79 -20.17 24.45
C LEU A 215 -0.25 -20.03 24.40
N PRO A 216 0.56 -21.00 24.85
CA PRO A 216 2.01 -20.86 24.80
C PRO A 216 2.49 -20.74 23.34
N PRO A 217 3.61 -20.04 23.08
CA PRO A 217 4.26 -20.10 21.77
C PRO A 217 4.65 -21.54 21.47
N ASP A 218 4.43 -22.00 20.24
CA ASP A 218 4.92 -23.31 19.85
C ASP A 218 6.42 -23.23 19.55
N HIS A 219 7.23 -23.89 20.37
CA HIS A 219 8.67 -23.99 20.17
C HIS A 219 9.05 -24.98 19.05
N GLN A 220 8.11 -25.83 18.59
CA GLN A 220 8.35 -26.83 17.53
C GLN A 220 8.12 -26.27 16.11
N SER A 221 7.38 -25.17 15.96
CA SER A 221 7.19 -24.50 14.68
C SER A 221 8.40 -23.69 14.20
N ARG A 222 9.53 -23.71 14.94
CA ARG A 222 10.85 -23.24 14.48
C ARG A 222 11.49 -24.23 13.50
N HIS A 223 10.78 -24.58 12.43
CA HIS A 223 11.41 -25.09 11.24
C HIS A 223 11.77 -23.90 10.35
N PRO A 224 13.07 -23.64 10.10
CA PRO A 224 13.46 -22.63 9.13
C PRO A 224 12.82 -22.97 7.79
N VAL A 225 12.34 -21.96 7.06
CA VAL A 225 12.34 -22.06 5.60
C VAL A 225 13.81 -22.40 5.25
N GLN A 226 14.05 -23.60 4.72
CA GLN A 226 15.41 -24.10 4.54
C GLN A 226 16.19 -23.19 3.58
N GLY A 227 17.12 -22.42 4.15
CA GLY A 227 18.08 -21.59 3.41
C GLY A 227 18.76 -20.55 4.33
N ALA A 228 19.96 -20.89 4.81
CA ALA A 228 20.98 -20.02 5.43
C ALA A 228 20.90 -19.74 6.97
N PRO A 229 22.07 -19.56 7.63
CA PRO A 229 22.30 -19.93 9.03
C PRO A 229 21.99 -18.82 10.05
N HIS A 230 21.61 -19.27 11.25
CA HIS A 230 21.42 -18.48 12.45
C HIS A 230 22.58 -17.51 12.73
N GLN A 231 22.26 -16.22 12.90
CA GLN A 231 22.95 -15.39 13.89
C GLN A 231 21.96 -14.83 14.92
N THR A 232 22.43 -14.97 16.15
CA THR A 232 21.86 -14.68 17.47
C THR A 232 21.06 -13.39 17.64
N HIS A 233 19.95 -13.54 18.36
CA HIS A 233 19.04 -12.54 18.89
C HIS A 233 19.70 -11.24 19.42
N HIS A 234 19.34 -10.11 18.80
CA HIS A 234 19.21 -8.82 19.47
C HIS A 234 17.84 -8.24 19.09
N SER A 235 17.03 -7.90 20.08
CA SER A 235 15.68 -7.38 19.92
C SER A 235 15.68 -6.06 19.14
N ILE A 236 15.43 -6.09 17.83
CA ILE A 236 15.36 -4.88 17.01
C ILE A 236 13.96 -4.28 17.15
N ASN A 237 13.91 -3.14 17.85
CA ASN A 237 12.80 -2.20 17.86
C ASN A 237 12.68 -1.54 16.47
N ILE A 238 11.77 -2.05 15.64
CA ILE A 238 11.58 -1.69 14.21
C ILE A 238 11.01 -0.27 13.97
N PHE A 239 10.92 0.58 15.00
CA PHE A 239 10.33 1.93 14.91
C PHE A 239 11.26 3.07 15.32
N LYS A 240 12.53 2.76 15.63
CA LYS A 240 13.53 3.78 15.96
C LYS A 240 14.84 3.46 15.25
N LEU A 241 15.45 4.48 14.65
CA LEU A 241 16.87 4.39 14.25
C LEU A 241 17.74 4.97 15.36
N GLU A 242 18.69 4.19 15.84
CA GLU A 242 19.60 4.58 16.92
C GLU A 242 21.00 4.03 16.68
N GLN A 243 21.96 4.55 17.45
CA GLN A 243 23.37 4.19 17.30
C GLN A 243 23.60 2.68 17.40
N GLY A 244 24.33 2.13 16.43
CA GLY A 244 24.62 0.70 16.29
C GLY A 244 23.71 -0.05 15.30
N GLN A 245 22.66 0.59 14.78
CA GLN A 245 21.87 0.05 13.67
C GLN A 245 22.55 0.30 12.32
N HIS A 246 22.24 -0.53 11.32
CA HIS A 246 22.82 -0.46 9.98
C HIS A 246 21.80 -0.84 8.88
N GLY A 247 22.11 -0.51 7.62
CA GLY A 247 21.34 -0.87 6.43
C GLY A 247 20.58 0.30 5.77
N GLN A 248 19.78 -0.01 4.75
CA GLN A 248 19.09 0.98 3.90
C GLN A 248 18.32 2.09 4.66
N PRO A 249 17.60 1.81 5.77
CA PRO A 249 16.94 2.87 6.53
C PRO A 249 17.90 3.92 7.13
N VAL A 250 19.11 3.50 7.50
CA VAL A 250 20.16 4.37 8.03
C VAL A 250 20.82 5.16 6.92
N GLU A 251 21.06 4.54 5.77
CA GLU A 251 21.60 5.21 4.58
C GLU A 251 20.65 6.33 4.11
N GLN A 252 19.35 6.05 4.03
CA GLN A 252 18.32 7.05 3.70
C GLN A 252 18.29 8.21 4.71
N LEU A 253 18.40 7.91 6.00
CA LEU A 253 18.50 8.93 7.04
C LEU A 253 19.76 9.80 6.83
N GLN A 254 20.91 9.20 6.57
CA GLN A 254 22.16 9.94 6.33
C GLN A 254 22.06 10.82 5.09
N HIS A 255 21.39 10.35 4.03
CA HIS A 255 21.08 11.16 2.85
C HIS A 255 20.23 12.39 3.20
N GLN A 256 19.12 12.20 3.94
CA GLN A 256 18.25 13.30 4.35
C GLN A 256 19.00 14.33 5.22
N LEU A 257 19.72 13.86 6.25
CA LEU A 257 20.49 14.73 7.14
C LEU A 257 21.59 15.50 6.38
N SER A 258 22.28 14.85 5.44
CA SER A 258 23.27 15.50 4.60
C SER A 258 22.66 16.54 3.66
N GLN A 259 21.45 16.30 3.12
CA GLN A 259 20.74 17.24 2.26
C GLN A 259 20.26 18.48 3.02
N LEU A 260 19.93 18.31 4.30
CA LEU A 260 19.63 19.40 5.23
C LEU A 260 20.89 20.13 5.74
N GLY A 261 22.08 19.76 5.23
CA GLY A 261 23.34 20.43 5.56
C GLY A 261 23.94 20.04 6.91
N LEU A 262 23.43 18.98 7.55
CA LEU A 262 23.93 18.53 8.84
C LEU A 262 25.24 17.77 8.71
N THR A 263 26.16 18.02 9.64
CA THR A 263 27.50 17.45 9.64
C THR A 263 27.71 16.44 10.76
N GLY A 264 28.68 15.54 10.56
CA GLY A 264 29.20 14.67 11.61
C GLY A 264 29.92 15.45 12.71
N ARG A 265 30.32 14.73 13.76
CA ARG A 265 31.02 15.30 14.92
C ARG A 265 32.40 15.89 14.55
N ASP A 266 32.97 15.42 13.46
CA ASP A 266 34.22 15.90 12.88
C ASP A 266 34.05 17.17 12.01
N GLY A 267 32.83 17.72 11.93
CA GLY A 267 32.51 18.91 11.15
C GLY A 267 32.45 18.67 9.64
N LYS A 268 32.45 17.40 9.20
CA LYS A 268 32.36 17.03 7.78
C LYS A 268 30.92 16.65 7.40
N PRO A 269 30.54 16.78 6.12
CA PRO A 269 29.27 16.23 5.63
C PRO A 269 29.16 14.75 5.95
N LEU A 270 27.95 14.28 6.27
CA LEU A 270 27.70 12.86 6.46
C LEU A 270 27.97 12.10 5.16
N HIS A 271 28.68 10.97 5.28
CA HIS A 271 28.77 9.99 4.22
C HIS A 271 27.68 8.94 4.45
N PRO A 272 26.74 8.73 3.51
CA PRO A 272 25.75 7.66 3.60
C PRO A 272 26.42 6.31 3.38
N ASP A 273 26.87 5.69 4.46
CA ASP A 273 27.49 4.36 4.49
C ASP A 273 26.54 3.27 5.02
N GLY A 274 25.33 3.67 5.42
CA GLY A 274 24.35 2.78 6.01
C GLY A 274 24.65 2.41 7.46
N ASP A 275 25.64 3.03 8.12
CA ASP A 275 26.00 2.74 9.51
C ASP A 275 25.59 3.88 10.46
N PHE A 276 24.81 3.55 11.50
CA PHE A 276 24.38 4.55 12.49
C PHE A 276 25.48 4.70 13.53
N GLY A 277 26.59 5.31 13.11
CA GLY A 277 27.75 5.60 13.94
C GLY A 277 27.63 6.89 14.74
N PRO A 278 28.70 7.27 15.49
CA PRO A 278 28.75 8.50 16.27
C PRO A 278 28.49 9.77 15.45
N ASN A 279 28.87 9.79 14.17
CA ASN A 279 28.64 10.93 13.28
C ASN A 279 27.15 11.07 12.90
N THR A 280 26.49 9.97 12.54
CA THR A 280 25.04 9.95 12.24
C THR A 280 24.23 10.37 13.46
N ARG A 281 24.57 9.86 14.65
CA ARG A 281 23.93 10.28 15.91
C ARG A 281 24.10 11.77 16.16
N TYR A 282 25.31 12.30 16.01
CA TYR A 282 25.57 13.72 16.22
C TYR A 282 24.71 14.61 15.31
N ALA A 283 24.58 14.24 14.04
CA ALA A 283 23.74 14.95 13.08
C ALA A 283 22.25 14.86 13.43
N VAL A 284 21.76 13.71 13.90
CA VAL A 284 20.37 13.58 14.41
C VAL A 284 20.15 14.49 15.62
N GLU A 285 21.08 14.56 16.57
CA GLU A 285 20.96 15.46 17.71
C GLU A 285 21.01 16.94 17.29
N GLN A 286 21.78 17.29 16.25
CA GLN A 286 21.79 18.63 15.66
C GLN A 286 20.42 18.96 15.07
N PHE A 287 19.88 18.07 14.23
CA PHE A 287 18.54 18.21 13.66
C PHE A 287 17.47 18.41 14.73
N GLN A 288 17.49 17.56 15.77
CA GLN A 288 16.54 17.64 16.88
C GLN A 288 16.61 18.98 17.60
N ARG A 289 17.82 19.52 17.82
CA ARG A 289 18.01 20.85 18.42
C ARG A 289 17.45 21.96 17.55
N GLU A 290 17.71 21.93 16.25
CA GLU A 290 17.27 22.95 15.28
C GLU A 290 15.76 22.97 15.11
N HIS A 291 15.10 21.81 15.24
CA HIS A 291 13.66 21.65 15.08
C HIS A 291 12.87 21.59 16.41
N GLY A 292 13.51 21.91 17.54
CA GLY A 292 12.84 22.01 18.85
C GLY A 292 12.32 20.68 19.41
N LEU A 293 12.95 19.56 19.04
CA LEU A 293 12.60 18.21 19.49
C LEU A 293 13.39 17.80 20.74
N GLY A 294 12.94 16.74 21.41
CA GLY A 294 13.74 16.08 22.45
C GLY A 294 15.05 15.57 21.86
N VAL A 295 16.18 16.01 22.43
CA VAL A 295 17.53 15.72 21.92
C VAL A 295 18.06 14.44 22.55
N ASP A 296 17.67 13.31 21.98
CA ASP A 296 18.07 11.97 22.44
C ASP A 296 18.98 11.23 21.43
N GLY A 297 19.18 11.80 20.23
CA GLY A 297 19.98 11.19 19.17
C GLY A 297 19.33 9.96 18.54
N VAL A 298 18.03 9.77 18.78
CA VAL A 298 17.22 8.65 18.28
C VAL A 298 16.22 9.18 17.25
N VAL A 299 16.20 8.56 16.07
CA VAL A 299 15.18 8.85 15.07
C VAL A 299 13.94 8.03 15.38
N GLY A 300 13.19 8.51 16.37
CA GLY A 300 11.83 8.07 16.64
C GLY A 300 10.80 8.78 15.76
N ARG A 301 9.52 8.52 16.02
CA ARG A 301 8.37 9.02 15.24
C ARG A 301 8.39 10.54 15.01
N ASN A 302 8.68 11.32 16.05
CA ASN A 302 8.66 12.80 15.97
C ASN A 302 9.84 13.33 15.14
N THR A 303 11.03 12.74 15.30
CA THR A 303 12.21 13.08 14.51
C THR A 303 12.00 12.75 13.03
N ARG A 304 11.37 11.61 12.70
CA ARG A 304 11.06 11.25 11.30
C ARG A 304 10.07 12.24 10.66
N ALA A 305 8.98 12.56 11.34
CA ALA A 305 7.99 13.50 10.83
C ALA A 305 8.59 14.90 10.57
N ALA A 306 9.47 15.37 11.47
CA ALA A 306 10.17 16.63 11.28
C ALA A 306 11.16 16.57 10.11
N LEU A 307 11.88 15.46 9.91
CA LEU A 307 12.79 15.27 8.77
C LEU A 307 12.04 15.35 7.44
N ASP A 308 10.88 14.69 7.33
CA ASP A 308 10.06 14.71 6.12
C ASP A 308 9.56 16.13 5.81
N GLN A 309 9.14 16.87 6.84
CA GLN A 309 8.75 18.28 6.69
C GLN A 309 9.92 19.18 6.30
N ALA A 310 11.08 19.00 6.93
CA ALA A 310 12.29 19.77 6.63
C ALA A 310 12.78 19.53 5.20
N MET A 311 12.72 18.28 4.73
CA MET A 311 13.04 17.90 3.35
C MET A 311 12.08 18.50 2.33
N ALA A 312 10.78 18.54 2.64
CA ALA A 312 9.79 19.21 1.80
C ALA A 312 10.03 20.73 1.71
N GLN A 313 10.58 21.33 2.76
CA GLN A 313 10.92 22.76 2.83
C GLN A 313 12.31 23.08 2.26
N HIS A 314 13.26 22.14 2.30
CA HIS A 314 14.61 22.24 1.73
C HIS A 314 14.67 21.88 0.24
N ALA A 315 13.57 21.44 -0.36
CA ALA A 315 13.44 21.37 -1.81
C ALA A 315 13.66 22.79 -2.37
N PRO A 316 14.73 23.05 -3.16
CA PRO A 316 15.09 24.40 -3.50
C PRO A 316 14.01 25.07 -4.35
N ALA A 317 13.58 26.26 -3.89
CA ALA A 317 12.92 27.25 -4.72
C ALA A 317 13.94 27.87 -5.71
N GLN A 318 14.25 27.14 -6.77
CA GLN A 318 14.85 27.64 -8.02
C GLN A 318 14.21 26.85 -9.18
N GLN A 319 13.67 27.40 -10.26
CA GLN A 319 13.50 28.78 -10.74
C GLN A 319 12.58 28.70 -11.97
N ALA A 320 11.75 29.74 -12.15
CA ALA A 320 11.29 30.13 -13.48
C ALA A 320 12.51 30.57 -14.33
N ALA A 321 12.49 30.22 -15.63
CA ALA A 321 13.45 30.53 -16.71
C ALA A 321 14.71 29.62 -16.86
N THR A 322 14.92 29.16 -18.10
CA THR A 322 15.90 28.21 -18.71
C THR A 322 17.31 28.81 -19.00
N PRO A 323 18.36 28.10 -19.54
CA PRO A 323 18.52 26.69 -19.99
C PRO A 323 19.82 25.92 -19.55
N GLN A 324 19.80 24.57 -19.75
CA GLN A 324 20.93 23.61 -20.01
C GLN A 324 21.91 23.26 -18.85
N SER A 325 22.31 22.01 -18.57
CA SER A 325 22.34 20.77 -19.37
C SER A 325 22.35 19.52 -18.48
N ALA A 326 21.31 18.70 -18.61
CA ALA A 326 21.42 17.26 -18.72
C ALA A 326 20.45 16.85 -19.84
N ALA A 327 20.97 16.63 -21.05
CA ALA A 327 20.21 16.05 -22.15
C ALA A 327 19.95 14.55 -21.82
N THR A 328 18.91 13.85 -22.27
CA THR A 328 18.41 13.75 -23.66
C THR A 328 17.05 13.02 -23.70
N ALA A 329 16.05 13.44 -22.94
CA ALA A 329 14.68 13.01 -23.21
C ALA A 329 13.76 14.25 -23.22
N PRO A 330 13.08 14.54 -24.35
CA PRO A 330 12.04 15.56 -24.36
C PRO A 330 10.98 15.23 -23.31
N LEU A 331 10.34 16.24 -22.70
CA LEU A 331 9.22 15.98 -21.78
C LEU A 331 8.05 15.35 -22.52
N LEU A 332 7.15 14.65 -21.82
CA LEU A 332 5.90 14.15 -22.41
C LEU A 332 5.10 15.24 -23.16
N SER A 333 5.18 16.49 -22.67
CA SER A 333 4.56 17.66 -23.30
C SER A 333 5.24 18.16 -24.57
N ASP A 334 6.48 17.72 -24.83
CA ASP A 334 7.22 18.13 -26.01
C ASP A 334 6.84 17.23 -27.20
N PRO A 335 6.46 17.81 -28.36
CA PRO A 335 6.07 17.05 -29.55
C PRO A 335 7.11 16.08 -30.09
N SER A 336 8.39 16.25 -29.74
CA SER A 336 9.45 15.33 -30.11
C SER A 336 9.52 14.07 -29.23
N HIS A 337 8.72 13.99 -28.16
CA HIS A 337 8.70 12.81 -27.30
C HIS A 337 7.96 11.62 -27.95
N PRO A 338 8.54 10.40 -27.94
CA PRO A 338 7.93 9.23 -28.58
C PRO A 338 6.54 8.84 -28.06
N GLN A 339 6.17 9.28 -26.85
CA GLN A 339 4.85 9.04 -26.24
C GLN A 339 4.02 10.34 -26.11
N HIS A 340 4.37 11.38 -26.88
CA HIS A 340 3.64 12.65 -26.89
C HIS A 340 2.16 12.48 -27.28
N ASP A 341 1.83 11.52 -28.16
CA ASP A 341 0.45 11.28 -28.59
C ASP A 341 -0.45 10.78 -27.44
N LEU A 342 0.10 9.93 -26.57
CA LEU A 342 -0.60 9.43 -25.39
C LEU A 342 -0.80 10.53 -24.35
N TYR A 343 0.21 11.39 -24.17
CA TYR A 343 0.11 12.58 -23.32
C TYR A 343 -0.91 13.60 -23.86
N SER A 344 -0.79 14.00 -25.13
CA SER A 344 -1.70 14.96 -25.74
C SER A 344 -3.13 14.43 -25.82
N GLY A 345 -3.33 13.12 -25.98
CA GLY A 345 -4.63 12.45 -25.84
C GLY A 345 -5.21 12.59 -24.45
N SER A 346 -4.40 12.37 -23.42
CA SER A 346 -4.78 12.58 -22.02
C SER A 346 -5.21 14.03 -21.77
N VAL A 347 -4.41 15.01 -22.21
CA VAL A 347 -4.72 16.45 -22.06
C VAL A 347 -6.06 16.80 -22.70
N ARG A 348 -6.29 16.40 -23.97
CA ARG A 348 -7.53 16.70 -24.69
C ARG A 348 -8.76 16.15 -23.97
N GLU A 349 -8.72 14.91 -23.53
CA GLU A 349 -9.87 14.29 -22.86
C GLU A 349 -10.11 14.86 -21.46
N LEU A 350 -9.05 15.24 -20.73
CA LEU A 350 -9.17 15.91 -19.44
C LEU A 350 -9.74 17.33 -19.58
N GLU A 351 -9.36 18.07 -20.62
CA GLU A 351 -9.93 19.40 -20.91
C GLU A 351 -11.44 19.32 -21.20
N LYS A 352 -11.91 18.26 -21.86
CA LYS A 352 -13.35 18.04 -22.11
C LYS A 352 -14.17 17.87 -20.85
N LEU A 353 -13.55 17.50 -19.72
CA LEU A 353 -14.25 17.39 -18.43
C LEU A 353 -14.58 18.76 -17.83
N GLY A 354 -13.86 19.82 -18.21
CA GLY A 354 -14.05 21.16 -17.64
C GLY A 354 -13.98 21.14 -16.10
N GLU A 355 -14.89 21.88 -15.45
CA GLU A 355 -14.99 21.92 -13.97
C GLU A 355 -15.22 20.53 -13.35
N ARG A 356 -15.86 19.60 -14.08
CA ARG A 356 -16.10 18.23 -13.60
C ARG A 356 -14.80 17.42 -13.52
N GLY A 357 -13.73 17.86 -14.18
CA GLY A 357 -12.40 17.31 -14.04
C GLY A 357 -11.83 17.53 -12.64
N GLY A 358 -12.21 18.62 -11.97
CA GLY A 358 -11.78 18.92 -10.59
C GLY A 358 -10.33 19.38 -10.46
N PHE A 359 -9.73 19.90 -11.54
CA PHE A 359 -8.34 20.40 -11.51
C PHE A 359 -8.29 21.85 -11.04
N ALA A 360 -7.40 22.12 -10.08
CA ALA A 360 -7.25 23.46 -9.50
C ALA A 360 -6.73 24.50 -10.52
N ASN A 361 -5.93 24.07 -11.49
CA ASN A 361 -5.37 24.90 -12.55
C ASN A 361 -4.87 24.04 -13.72
N ARG A 362 -4.40 24.69 -14.79
CA ARG A 362 -3.86 24.03 -15.98
C ARG A 362 -2.67 23.13 -15.67
N GLN A 363 -1.79 23.54 -14.76
CA GLN A 363 -0.63 22.74 -14.37
C GLN A 363 -1.05 21.42 -13.71
N ALA A 364 -2.05 21.44 -12.82
CA ALA A 364 -2.61 20.24 -12.21
C ALA A 364 -3.24 19.28 -13.24
N LEU A 365 -3.87 19.82 -14.29
CA LEU A 365 -4.39 19.04 -15.41
C LEU A 365 -3.25 18.39 -16.23
N GLU A 366 -2.21 19.15 -16.55
CA GLU A 366 -1.05 18.66 -17.32
C GLU A 366 -0.24 17.61 -16.54
N GLN A 367 -0.12 17.78 -15.22
CA GLN A 367 0.45 16.79 -14.31
C GLN A 367 -0.38 15.49 -14.30
N ALA A 368 -1.70 15.61 -14.17
CA ALA A 368 -2.59 14.46 -14.22
C ALA A 368 -2.59 13.76 -15.59
N ALA A 369 -2.46 14.53 -16.68
CA ALA A 369 -2.29 14.00 -18.03
C ALA A 369 -0.98 13.22 -18.20
N GLY A 370 0.10 13.69 -17.58
CA GLY A 370 1.39 12.98 -17.53
C GLY A 370 1.27 11.62 -16.85
N GLN A 371 0.67 11.59 -15.66
CA GLN A 371 0.46 10.34 -14.94
C GLN A 371 -0.49 9.40 -15.67
N MET A 372 -1.57 9.94 -16.25
CA MET A 372 -2.52 9.16 -17.03
C MET A 372 -1.88 8.50 -18.25
N ALA A 373 -1.02 9.22 -18.98
CA ALA A 373 -0.29 8.66 -20.10
C ALA A 373 0.61 7.50 -19.65
N PHE A 374 1.32 7.66 -18.52
CA PHE A 374 2.15 6.60 -17.96
C PHE A 374 1.32 5.36 -17.57
N GLU A 375 0.24 5.52 -16.80
CA GLU A 375 -0.63 4.42 -16.37
C GLU A 375 -1.28 3.70 -17.57
N ALA A 376 -1.68 4.46 -18.59
CA ALA A 376 -2.18 3.93 -19.86
C ALA A 376 -1.13 3.06 -20.54
N LYS A 377 0.13 3.53 -20.63
CA LYS A 377 1.22 2.77 -21.25
C LYS A 377 1.55 1.48 -20.50
N VAL A 378 1.61 1.53 -19.18
CA VAL A 378 1.81 0.35 -18.31
C VAL A 378 0.68 -0.66 -18.50
N SER A 379 -0.55 -0.18 -18.72
CA SER A 379 -1.74 -1.01 -18.94
C SER A 379 -1.89 -1.49 -20.39
N GLY A 380 -0.93 -1.18 -21.27
CA GLY A 380 -0.94 -1.61 -22.67
C GLY A 380 -1.87 -0.81 -23.58
N LEU A 381 -2.28 0.40 -23.20
CA LEU A 381 -2.98 1.32 -24.09
C LEU A 381 -1.95 2.02 -24.99
N ASP A 382 -2.27 2.11 -26.27
CA ASP A 382 -1.49 2.82 -27.27
C ASP A 382 -2.05 4.23 -27.54
N ARG A 383 -3.31 4.48 -27.17
CA ARG A 383 -3.96 5.79 -27.22
C ARG A 383 -5.07 5.93 -26.16
N ILE A 384 -5.54 7.15 -25.97
CA ILE A 384 -6.69 7.46 -25.11
C ILE A 384 -7.79 8.09 -25.97
N ASP A 385 -8.91 7.38 -26.08
CA ASP A 385 -10.09 7.77 -26.85
C ASP A 385 -11.10 8.53 -25.97
N HIS A 386 -11.20 8.16 -24.69
CA HIS A 386 -12.06 8.83 -23.71
C HIS A 386 -11.40 8.91 -22.33
N VAL A 387 -11.73 9.97 -21.58
CA VAL A 387 -11.54 10.00 -20.13
C VAL A 387 -12.86 10.26 -19.44
N LEU A 388 -13.17 9.42 -18.46
CA LEU A 388 -14.37 9.54 -17.66
C LEU A 388 -13.99 9.74 -16.20
N PRO A 389 -14.65 10.65 -15.46
CA PRO A 389 -14.56 10.63 -14.02
C PRO A 389 -15.12 9.28 -13.53
N SER A 390 -14.45 8.67 -12.56
CA SER A 390 -14.98 7.51 -11.85
C SER A 390 -16.33 7.87 -11.22
N LYS A 391 -17.21 6.87 -11.06
CA LYS A 391 -18.56 7.08 -10.49
C LYS A 391 -18.52 7.68 -9.08
N ASP A 392 -17.41 7.51 -8.36
CA ASP A 392 -17.18 8.07 -7.02
C ASP A 392 -16.49 9.45 -7.04
N GLY A 393 -16.14 9.97 -8.22
CA GLY A 393 -15.51 11.28 -8.41
C GLY A 393 -14.07 11.41 -7.92
N ARG A 394 -13.45 10.32 -7.45
CA ARG A 394 -12.08 10.31 -6.87
C ARG A 394 -10.98 10.04 -7.89
N GLY A 395 -11.31 9.28 -8.92
CA GLY A 395 -10.36 8.92 -9.97
C GLY A 395 -10.85 9.23 -11.37
N LEU A 396 -9.97 9.00 -12.33
CA LEU A 396 -10.19 9.16 -13.75
C LEU A 396 -10.04 7.78 -14.40
N ILE A 397 -10.86 7.49 -15.40
CA ILE A 397 -10.80 6.25 -16.16
C ILE A 397 -10.41 6.62 -17.58
N ALA A 398 -9.18 6.29 -17.97
CA ALA A 398 -8.76 6.41 -19.36
C ALA A 398 -9.20 5.17 -20.13
N VAL A 399 -9.74 5.38 -21.33
CA VAL A 399 -10.34 4.34 -22.16
C VAL A 399 -9.74 4.38 -23.56
N GLN A 400 -9.44 3.20 -24.09
CA GLN A 400 -9.18 2.96 -25.51
C GLN A 400 -10.31 2.10 -26.10
N GLY A 401 -10.91 2.57 -27.19
CA GLY A 401 -12.09 1.99 -27.83
C GLY A 401 -13.40 2.72 -27.50
N GLU A 402 -14.48 2.31 -28.16
CA GLU A 402 -15.82 2.87 -27.97
C GLU A 402 -16.39 2.51 -26.59
N LEU A 403 -17.06 3.45 -25.92
CA LEU A 403 -17.58 3.25 -24.55
C LEU A 403 -18.60 2.11 -24.39
N ASN A 404 -19.21 1.68 -25.48
CA ASN A 404 -20.20 0.60 -25.50
C ASN A 404 -19.62 -0.72 -26.04
N ASP A 405 -18.34 -0.76 -26.40
CA ASP A 405 -17.66 -1.96 -26.87
C ASP A 405 -17.10 -2.74 -25.67
N PRO A 406 -17.52 -4.00 -25.43
CA PRO A 406 -16.96 -4.83 -24.36
C PRO A 406 -15.45 -5.12 -24.52
N ALA A 407 -14.88 -4.92 -25.70
CA ALA A 407 -13.45 -5.03 -25.96
C ALA A 407 -12.65 -3.76 -25.64
N MET A 408 -13.29 -2.71 -25.10
CA MET A 408 -12.61 -1.50 -24.66
C MET A 408 -11.57 -1.79 -23.58
N HIS A 409 -10.40 -1.17 -23.68
CA HIS A 409 -9.37 -1.22 -22.64
C HIS A 409 -9.56 -0.03 -21.71
N ARG A 410 -9.36 -0.24 -20.41
CA ARG A 410 -9.53 0.82 -19.41
C ARG A 410 -8.46 0.75 -18.34
N VAL A 411 -8.01 1.90 -17.90
CA VAL A 411 -7.12 2.06 -16.75
C VAL A 411 -7.70 3.10 -15.79
N TYR A 412 -7.59 2.83 -14.49
CA TYR A 412 -7.98 3.77 -13.43
C TYR A 412 -6.74 4.56 -12.99
N VAL A 413 -6.92 5.87 -12.78
CA VAL A 413 -5.91 6.80 -12.30
C VAL A 413 -6.46 7.54 -11.09
N ASP A 414 -5.72 7.59 -9.99
CA ASP A 414 -6.08 8.40 -8.83
C ASP A 414 -5.88 9.88 -9.15
N ARG A 415 -6.95 10.70 -9.08
CA ARG A 415 -6.86 12.10 -9.49
C ARG A 415 -6.04 12.93 -8.53
N GLU A 416 -6.15 12.70 -7.22
CA GLU A 416 -5.47 13.52 -6.22
C GLU A 416 -3.97 13.27 -6.22
N GLN A 417 -3.56 12.02 -6.44
CA GLN A 417 -2.15 11.69 -6.63
C GLN A 417 -1.62 12.22 -7.97
N ALA A 418 -2.39 12.06 -9.05
CA ALA A 418 -1.95 12.44 -10.39
C ALA A 418 -1.74 13.96 -10.54
N GLN A 419 -2.54 14.78 -9.87
CA GLN A 419 -2.46 16.24 -9.98
C GLN A 419 -1.33 16.88 -9.14
N VAL A 420 -0.66 16.14 -8.26
CA VAL A 420 0.48 16.64 -7.47
C VAL A 420 1.82 16.07 -7.93
N GLN A 421 1.79 15.12 -8.87
CA GLN A 421 2.99 14.51 -9.42
C GLN A 421 3.58 15.38 -10.54
N PRO A 422 4.86 15.80 -10.47
CA PRO A 422 5.47 16.60 -11.53
C PRO A 422 5.49 15.87 -12.88
N LEU A 423 5.25 16.59 -13.97
CA LEU A 423 5.27 16.03 -15.33
C LEU A 423 6.63 15.41 -15.70
N GLN A 424 7.71 15.96 -15.16
CA GLN A 424 9.07 15.44 -15.29
C GLN A 424 9.19 14.02 -14.72
N GLU A 425 8.52 13.76 -13.61
CA GLU A 425 8.53 12.45 -12.95
C GLU A 425 7.76 11.42 -13.78
N SER A 426 6.57 11.76 -14.28
CA SER A 426 5.85 10.87 -15.21
C SER A 426 6.60 10.68 -16.54
N THR A 427 7.37 11.68 -17.00
CA THR A 427 8.25 11.54 -18.18
C THR A 427 9.37 10.53 -17.91
N ARG A 428 9.99 10.58 -16.73
CA ARG A 428 11.03 9.62 -16.32
C ARG A 428 10.46 8.20 -16.23
N GLN A 429 9.31 8.04 -15.56
CA GLN A 429 8.61 6.76 -15.43
C GLN A 429 8.22 6.18 -16.79
N MET A 430 7.79 7.02 -17.74
CA MET A 430 7.51 6.60 -19.12
C MET A 430 8.76 6.08 -19.83
N ALA A 431 9.89 6.78 -19.70
CA ALA A 431 11.13 6.35 -20.32
C ALA A 431 11.60 4.99 -19.79
N GLU A 432 11.51 4.76 -18.48
CA GLU A 432 11.80 3.48 -17.84
C GLU A 432 10.88 2.36 -18.36
N GLU A 433 9.58 2.64 -18.51
CA GLU A 433 8.63 1.65 -19.01
C GLU A 433 8.88 1.25 -20.46
N VAL A 434 9.16 2.22 -21.34
CA VAL A 434 9.49 1.95 -22.75
C VAL A 434 10.76 1.11 -22.86
N GLN A 435 11.77 1.37 -22.02
CA GLN A 435 12.98 0.56 -21.96
C GLN A 435 12.70 -0.86 -21.45
N ARG A 436 11.85 -1.03 -20.44
CA ARG A 436 11.43 -2.36 -19.95
C ARG A 436 10.72 -3.17 -21.03
N GLN A 437 9.73 -2.59 -21.72
CA GLN A 437 8.97 -3.28 -22.77
C GLN A 437 9.86 -3.72 -23.94
N SER A 438 10.83 -2.89 -24.33
CA SER A 438 11.77 -3.22 -25.41
C SER A 438 12.78 -4.30 -25.02
N GLN A 439 13.20 -4.36 -23.75
CA GLN A 439 14.02 -5.47 -23.23
C GLN A 439 13.24 -6.79 -23.17
N THR A 440 11.98 -6.76 -22.72
CA THR A 440 11.12 -7.96 -22.68
C THR A 440 10.91 -8.52 -24.09
N GLN A 441 10.57 -7.68 -25.07
CA GLN A 441 10.38 -8.11 -26.47
C GLN A 441 11.67 -8.67 -27.11
N GLN A 442 12.85 -8.13 -26.78
CA GLN A 442 14.13 -8.68 -27.24
C GLN A 442 14.49 -10.02 -26.60
N SER A 443 14.09 -10.23 -25.33
CA SER A 443 14.30 -11.49 -24.62
C SER A 443 13.37 -12.60 -25.12
N GLU A 444 12.12 -12.28 -25.44
CA GLU A 444 11.15 -13.22 -26.04
C GLU A 444 11.55 -13.60 -27.47
N ALA A 445 12.09 -12.66 -28.25
CA ALA A 445 12.60 -12.94 -29.59
C ALA A 445 13.91 -13.76 -29.62
N ARG A 446 14.62 -13.87 -28.49
CA ARG A 446 15.88 -14.63 -28.35
C ARG A 446 15.71 -16.02 -27.74
N ALA A 447 14.50 -16.41 -27.33
CA ALA A 447 14.26 -17.77 -26.86
C ALA A 447 14.38 -18.76 -28.05
N PRO A 448 15.31 -19.73 -28.03
CA PRO A 448 15.40 -20.72 -29.09
C PRO A 448 14.14 -21.58 -29.10
N ALA A 449 13.52 -21.72 -30.27
CA ALA A 449 12.44 -22.68 -30.51
C ALA A 449 12.94 -24.07 -30.10
N ALA A 450 12.48 -24.57 -28.95
CA ALA A 450 12.76 -25.92 -28.51
C ALA A 450 12.19 -26.87 -29.57
N MET A 451 13.10 -27.60 -30.21
CA MET A 451 12.83 -28.58 -31.25
C MET A 451 11.80 -29.60 -30.76
N THR A 452 10.64 -29.61 -31.40
CA THR A 452 9.77 -30.79 -31.46
C THR A 452 10.53 -31.89 -32.18
N ARG A 453 10.76 -33.02 -31.50
CA ARG A 453 11.11 -34.29 -32.13
C ARG A 453 10.28 -35.41 -31.55
#